data_AF-A0A6C0E6N5-F1
#
_entry.id   AF-A0A6C0E6N5-F1
#
_cell.length_a   1.000
_cell.length_b   1.000
_cell.length_c   1.000
_cell.angle_alpha   90.00
_cell.angle_beta   90.00
_cell.angle_gamma   90.00
#
_symmetry.space_group_name_H-M   'P 1'
#
loop_
_entity.id
_entity.type
_entity.pdbx_description
1 polymer ?
#
loop_
_entity_poly.entity_id
_entity_poly.type
_entity_poly.pdbx_seq_one_letter_code
_entity_poly.pdbx_strand_id
1 'polypeptide(L)'
;MGSIYKLTCAGRSYVGQTRDTKMKGGRPYAYGIMGRWNDHVSCVSGTPLGLAIQEHGPDAFTVETLEAGVPEEHLDEREAHWIAELNTLVPHGYNKMRHGRCRHRDTSSLSAFYAPRTTGVRLRQIKRHGVPHLIYAYLTQENGDEVRVCFGQGDGSTYTSAVSAATQFLAEFASVPIDADPRILNPDATEYDTKLARFDGVYVARIRVAKFNTLAAVYVGDARICFGGKHSTYEQAVIKALAFAHALQQKHPGVTIINDATKSATGGCP
;
A
#
# COMPACT_ATOMS: atom_id res chain seq x y z
N MET A 1 20.28 -9.45 10.27
CA MET A 1 21.30 -9.61 9.22
C MET A 1 20.81 -10.57 8.16
N GLY A 2 21.23 -10.33 6.93
CA GLY A 2 20.96 -11.16 5.79
C GLY A 2 22.10 -11.09 4.77
N SER A 3 21.85 -11.69 3.62
CA SER A 3 22.83 -11.80 2.54
C SER A 3 22.17 -11.57 1.18
N ILE A 4 22.93 -10.99 0.25
CA ILE A 4 22.59 -10.90 -1.18
C ILE A 4 23.37 -11.97 -1.92
N TYR A 5 22.72 -12.69 -2.81
CA TYR A 5 23.30 -13.80 -3.55
C TYR A 5 22.96 -13.73 -5.03
N LYS A 6 23.79 -14.38 -5.84
CA LYS A 6 23.64 -14.53 -7.28
C LYS A 6 23.54 -16.02 -7.63
N LEU A 7 22.61 -16.35 -8.51
CA LEU A 7 22.52 -17.66 -9.14
C LEU A 7 22.86 -17.50 -10.62
N THR A 8 23.73 -18.34 -11.16
CA THR A 8 24.13 -18.28 -12.57
C THR A 8 23.85 -19.61 -13.25
N CYS A 9 23.18 -19.57 -14.40
CA CYS A 9 22.93 -20.73 -15.25
C CYS A 9 22.78 -20.29 -16.71
N ALA A 10 23.38 -21.05 -17.64
CA ALA A 10 23.30 -20.80 -19.08
C ALA A 10 23.61 -19.33 -19.49
N GLY A 11 24.65 -18.74 -18.89
CA GLY A 11 25.11 -17.37 -19.18
C GLY A 11 24.20 -16.25 -18.67
N ARG A 12 23.14 -16.58 -17.93
CA ARG A 12 22.20 -15.64 -17.33
C ARG A 12 22.26 -15.74 -15.81
N SER A 13 21.94 -14.64 -15.13
CA SER A 13 21.98 -14.57 -13.67
C SER A 13 20.66 -14.17 -13.04
N TYR A 14 20.47 -14.57 -11.79
CA TYR A 14 19.42 -14.14 -10.87
C TYR A 14 20.08 -13.55 -9.63
N VAL A 15 19.61 -12.42 -9.14
CA VAL A 15 19.99 -11.87 -7.84
C VAL A 15 18.84 -12.00 -6.87
N GLY A 16 19.14 -12.44 -5.65
CA GLY A 16 18.16 -12.53 -4.58
C GLY A 16 18.72 -12.12 -3.23
N GLN A 17 17.84 -11.87 -2.28
CA GLN A 17 18.17 -11.68 -0.87
C GLN A 17 17.66 -12.83 0.02
N THR A 18 18.29 -12.98 1.17
CA THR A 18 17.86 -13.90 2.22
C THR A 18 18.18 -13.34 3.61
N ARG A 19 17.45 -13.79 4.63
CA ARG A 19 17.84 -13.58 6.03
C ARG A 19 18.77 -14.71 6.45
N ASP A 20 19.74 -14.42 7.31
CA ASP A 20 20.66 -15.47 7.77
C ASP A 20 19.95 -16.48 8.68
N THR A 21 18.87 -16.06 9.34
CA THR A 21 18.06 -16.91 10.23
C THR A 21 16.55 -16.83 9.91
N LYS A 22 15.84 -17.92 10.20
CA LYS A 22 14.37 -18.01 10.20
C LYS A 22 13.89 -18.59 11.54
N MET A 23 12.62 -18.38 11.89
CA MET A 23 12.01 -18.96 13.10
C MET A 23 11.21 -20.21 12.75
N LYS A 24 11.40 -21.29 13.52
CA LYS A 24 10.59 -22.52 13.42
C LYS A 24 10.21 -22.98 14.84
N GLY A 25 8.92 -23.03 15.14
CA GLY A 25 8.42 -23.40 16.47
C GLY A 25 8.95 -22.50 17.60
N GLY A 26 9.11 -21.20 17.34
CA GLY A 26 9.65 -20.23 18.31
C GLY A 26 11.17 -20.27 18.48
N ARG A 27 11.91 -21.11 17.73
CA ARG A 27 13.37 -21.18 17.79
C ARG A 27 14.01 -20.67 16.49
N PRO A 28 15.09 -19.86 16.55
CA PRO A 28 15.83 -19.46 15.37
C PRO A 28 16.63 -20.65 14.81
N TYR A 29 16.70 -20.77 13.49
CA TYR A 29 17.57 -21.73 12.81
C TYR A 29 18.33 -21.05 11.67
N ALA A 30 19.53 -21.57 11.38
CA ALA A 30 20.36 -21.10 10.29
C ALA A 30 19.67 -21.38 8.95
N TYR A 31 19.52 -20.35 8.14
CA TYR A 31 18.81 -20.42 6.87
C TYR A 31 19.71 -19.95 5.72
N GLY A 32 20.06 -18.67 5.69
CA GLY A 32 21.04 -18.13 4.75
C GLY A 32 20.73 -18.40 3.27
N ILE A 33 21.78 -18.40 2.46
CA ILE A 33 21.69 -18.52 0.99
C ILE A 33 21.28 -19.92 0.58
N MET A 34 21.90 -20.96 1.17
CA MET A 34 21.57 -22.35 0.83
C MET A 34 20.14 -22.73 1.22
N GLY A 35 19.64 -22.23 2.36
CA GLY A 35 18.23 -22.39 2.72
C GLY A 35 17.31 -21.74 1.69
N ARG A 36 17.67 -20.54 1.19
CA ARG A 36 16.90 -19.85 0.15
C ARG A 36 16.96 -20.52 -1.20
N TRP A 37 18.11 -21.07 -1.56
CA TRP A 37 18.25 -21.88 -2.77
C TRP A 37 17.36 -23.13 -2.71
N ASN A 38 17.36 -23.85 -1.59
CA ASN A 38 16.50 -25.02 -1.39
C ASN A 38 15.00 -24.66 -1.47
N ASP A 39 14.59 -23.49 -0.96
CA ASP A 39 13.22 -22.98 -1.14
C ASP A 39 12.88 -22.80 -2.63
N HIS A 40 13.78 -22.24 -3.46
CA HIS A 40 13.57 -22.09 -4.91
C HIS A 40 13.46 -23.43 -5.64
N VAL A 41 14.34 -24.39 -5.29
CA VAL A 41 14.35 -25.73 -5.89
C VAL A 41 13.10 -26.53 -5.51
N SER A 42 12.68 -26.49 -4.25
CA SER A 42 11.51 -27.23 -3.76
C SER A 42 10.17 -26.63 -4.21
N CYS A 43 10.13 -25.32 -4.45
CA CYS A 43 8.92 -24.59 -4.81
C CYS A 43 9.05 -23.95 -6.20
N VAL A 44 9.28 -24.78 -7.22
CA VAL A 44 9.40 -24.29 -8.58
C VAL A 44 8.10 -23.61 -9.02
N SER A 45 8.21 -22.35 -9.43
CA SER A 45 7.10 -21.50 -9.84
C SER A 45 7.20 -21.15 -11.33
N GLY A 46 6.12 -20.62 -11.92
CA GLY A 46 6.13 -20.05 -13.29
C GLY A 46 6.91 -18.73 -13.41
N THR A 47 8.03 -18.60 -12.70
CA THR A 47 8.98 -17.48 -12.82
C THR A 47 10.12 -17.86 -13.75
N PRO A 48 10.81 -16.92 -14.43
CA PRO A 48 11.97 -17.20 -15.27
C PRO A 48 13.01 -18.07 -14.57
N LEU A 49 13.31 -17.77 -13.30
CA LEU A 49 14.20 -18.62 -12.50
C LEU A 49 13.63 -20.03 -12.33
N GLY A 50 12.35 -20.16 -11.95
CA GLY A 50 11.72 -21.48 -11.77
C GLY A 50 11.68 -22.30 -13.06
N LEU A 51 11.34 -21.67 -14.19
CA LEU A 51 11.36 -22.31 -15.51
C LEU A 51 12.78 -22.75 -15.89
N ALA A 52 13.79 -21.93 -15.61
CA ALA A 52 15.19 -22.29 -15.86
C ALA A 52 15.68 -23.44 -14.97
N ILE A 53 15.22 -23.52 -13.70
CA ILE A 53 15.48 -24.66 -12.81
C ILE A 53 14.81 -25.93 -13.37
N GLN A 54 13.59 -25.83 -13.87
CA GLN A 54 12.89 -26.94 -14.53
C GLN A 54 13.61 -27.40 -15.81
N GLU A 55 14.11 -26.46 -16.60
CA GLU A 55 14.75 -26.72 -17.90
C GLU A 55 16.15 -27.31 -17.75
N HIS A 56 16.98 -26.75 -16.87
CA HIS A 56 18.40 -27.11 -16.76
C HIS A 56 18.72 -28.01 -15.57
N GLY A 57 17.80 -28.15 -14.62
CA GLY A 57 18.02 -28.84 -13.36
C GLY A 57 18.77 -27.98 -12.32
N PRO A 58 18.58 -28.25 -11.02
CA PRO A 58 19.20 -27.46 -9.95
C PRO A 58 20.73 -27.53 -9.96
N ASP A 59 21.31 -28.67 -10.35
CA ASP A 59 22.77 -28.87 -10.36
C ASP A 59 23.48 -28.04 -11.43
N ALA A 60 22.74 -27.49 -12.40
CA ALA A 60 23.28 -26.60 -13.44
C ALA A 60 23.46 -25.14 -12.96
N PHE A 61 23.06 -24.81 -11.72
CA PHE A 61 23.18 -23.48 -11.16
C PHE A 61 24.41 -23.34 -10.27
N THR A 62 25.16 -22.26 -10.48
CA THR A 62 26.20 -21.82 -9.53
C THR A 62 25.61 -20.81 -8.55
N VAL A 63 25.87 -21.00 -7.25
CA VAL A 63 25.39 -20.12 -6.17
C VAL A 63 26.56 -19.32 -5.61
N GLU A 64 26.49 -17.99 -5.66
CA GLU A 64 27.54 -17.08 -5.22
C GLU A 64 26.99 -16.06 -4.21
N THR A 65 27.77 -15.75 -3.17
CA THR A 65 27.47 -14.65 -2.24
C THR A 65 27.99 -13.34 -2.84
N LEU A 66 27.12 -12.34 -2.97
CA LEU A 66 27.50 -10.98 -3.39
C LEU A 66 27.80 -10.10 -2.18
N GLU A 67 26.94 -10.15 -1.16
CA GLU A 67 27.12 -9.44 0.12
C GLU A 67 26.63 -10.32 1.26
N ALA A 68 27.31 -10.24 2.41
CA ALA A 68 26.94 -10.95 3.63
C ALA A 68 26.86 -9.96 4.80
N GLY A 69 26.04 -10.28 5.81
CA GLY A 69 25.91 -9.45 7.01
C GLY A 69 25.19 -8.11 6.77
N VAL A 70 24.36 -8.03 5.73
CA VAL A 70 23.59 -6.82 5.41
C VAL A 70 22.49 -6.64 6.47
N PRO A 71 22.35 -5.46 7.09
CA PRO A 71 21.23 -5.16 7.98
C PRO A 71 19.90 -5.37 7.28
N GLU A 72 18.88 -5.80 8.01
CA GLU A 72 17.65 -6.29 7.38
C GLU A 72 16.92 -5.18 6.60
N GLU A 73 16.95 -3.97 7.15
CA GLU A 73 16.43 -2.73 6.61
C GLU A 73 17.07 -2.32 5.27
N HIS A 74 18.28 -2.80 4.98
CA HIS A 74 19.03 -2.51 3.75
C HIS A 74 18.94 -3.62 2.70
N LEU A 75 18.39 -4.80 3.02
CA LEU A 75 18.41 -5.93 2.09
C LEU A 75 17.67 -5.64 0.78
N ASP A 76 16.54 -4.94 0.83
CA ASP A 76 15.76 -4.56 -0.35
C ASP A 76 16.56 -3.62 -1.26
N GLU A 77 17.27 -2.65 -0.68
CA GLU A 77 18.11 -1.68 -1.38
C GLU A 77 19.31 -2.36 -2.05
N ARG A 78 20.02 -3.22 -1.30
CA ARG A 78 21.20 -3.94 -1.81
C ARG A 78 20.82 -4.93 -2.91
N GLU A 79 19.68 -5.64 -2.79
CA GLU A 79 19.17 -6.50 -3.84
C GLU A 79 18.93 -5.71 -5.14
N ALA A 80 18.28 -4.54 -5.04
CA ALA A 80 17.99 -3.69 -6.20
C ALA A 80 19.27 -3.14 -6.86
N HIS A 81 20.25 -2.74 -6.06
CA HIS A 81 21.56 -2.31 -6.55
C HIS A 81 22.22 -3.39 -7.40
N TRP A 82 22.31 -4.64 -6.90
CA TRP A 82 22.95 -5.73 -7.65
C TRP A 82 22.18 -6.20 -8.87
N ILE A 83 20.84 -6.17 -8.84
CA ILE A 83 20.03 -6.47 -10.03
C ILE A 83 20.36 -5.48 -11.16
N ALA A 84 20.50 -4.20 -10.82
CA ALA A 84 20.85 -3.15 -11.79
C ALA A 84 22.29 -3.29 -12.27
N GLU A 85 23.24 -3.44 -11.35
CA GLU A 85 24.67 -3.54 -11.64
C GLU A 85 25.00 -4.74 -12.55
N LEU A 86 24.35 -5.88 -12.32
CA LEU A 86 24.59 -7.11 -13.06
C LEU A 86 23.62 -7.33 -14.23
N ASN A 87 22.72 -6.37 -14.49
CA ASN A 87 21.69 -6.43 -15.54
C ASN A 87 20.92 -7.76 -15.57
N THR A 88 20.43 -8.23 -14.42
CA THR A 88 19.82 -9.57 -14.30
C THR A 88 18.33 -9.60 -14.61
N LEU A 89 17.76 -8.51 -15.14
CA LEU A 89 16.36 -8.45 -15.56
C LEU A 89 16.13 -9.25 -16.84
N VAL A 90 14.96 -9.87 -16.97
CA VAL A 90 14.52 -10.42 -18.27
C VAL A 90 14.52 -9.28 -19.32
N PRO A 91 15.12 -9.48 -20.51
CA PRO A 91 15.58 -10.75 -21.09
C PRO A 91 17.03 -11.15 -20.78
N HIS A 92 17.83 -10.28 -20.16
CA HIS A 92 19.27 -10.49 -19.91
C HIS A 92 19.57 -11.42 -18.72
N GLY A 93 18.63 -11.57 -17.78
CA GLY A 93 18.72 -12.52 -16.67
C GLY A 93 17.36 -13.09 -16.27
N TYR A 94 17.27 -13.58 -15.03
CA TYR A 94 16.10 -14.29 -14.51
C TYR A 94 15.25 -13.46 -13.54
N ASN A 95 15.66 -12.26 -13.14
CA ASN A 95 14.84 -11.37 -12.33
C ASN A 95 13.69 -10.81 -13.17
N LYS A 96 12.44 -10.95 -12.71
CA LYS A 96 11.28 -10.31 -13.36
C LYS A 96 11.22 -8.80 -13.12
N MET A 97 11.76 -8.36 -11.99
CA MET A 97 11.60 -7.00 -11.47
C MET A 97 12.90 -6.57 -10.78
N ARG A 98 13.13 -5.26 -10.71
CA ARG A 98 14.28 -4.64 -10.05
C ARG A 98 14.31 -4.88 -8.53
N HIS A 99 13.23 -5.42 -7.96
CA HIS A 99 13.18 -5.83 -6.56
C HIS A 99 12.32 -7.08 -6.35
N GLY A 100 12.70 -7.94 -5.40
CA GLY A 100 12.01 -9.22 -5.14
C GLY A 100 10.73 -9.12 -4.30
N ARG A 101 10.48 -7.97 -3.65
CA ARG A 101 9.40 -7.82 -2.67
C ARG A 101 8.54 -6.60 -2.94
N CYS A 102 7.51 -6.70 -3.78
CA CYS A 102 6.41 -5.70 -3.78
C CYS A 102 5.77 -5.53 -2.37
N ARG A 103 6.06 -6.46 -1.44
CA ARG A 103 5.77 -6.41 -0.01
C ARG A 103 6.84 -5.59 0.72
N HIS A 104 6.79 -4.28 0.58
CA HIS A 104 7.62 -3.40 1.40
C HIS A 104 7.01 -3.30 2.80
N ARG A 105 7.82 -3.58 3.82
CA ARG A 105 7.43 -3.52 5.23
C ARG A 105 7.83 -2.21 5.90
N ASP A 106 8.84 -1.51 5.38
CA ASP A 106 9.25 -0.19 5.85
C ASP A 106 9.41 0.78 4.68
N THR A 107 8.80 1.94 4.80
CA THR A 107 8.75 3.01 3.79
C THR A 107 10.03 3.84 3.71
N SER A 108 10.85 3.82 4.77
CA SER A 108 11.96 4.74 5.00
C SER A 108 13.19 4.50 4.11
N SER A 109 13.54 3.25 3.78
CA SER A 109 14.71 2.97 2.91
C SER A 109 14.41 3.16 1.42
N LEU A 110 13.16 3.01 1.00
CA LEU A 110 12.77 3.12 -0.41
C LEU A 110 12.70 4.55 -0.89
N SER A 111 12.13 5.44 -0.07
CA SER A 111 12.07 6.85 -0.41
C SER A 111 13.47 7.43 -0.58
N ALA A 112 14.39 7.12 0.34
CA ALA A 112 15.79 7.53 0.23
C ALA A 112 16.48 7.01 -1.05
N PHE A 113 16.17 5.78 -1.48
CA PHE A 113 16.74 5.20 -2.69
C PHE A 113 16.18 5.82 -3.99
N TYR A 114 14.87 6.07 -4.04
CA TYR A 114 14.21 6.54 -5.26
C TYR A 114 14.15 8.07 -5.37
N ALA A 115 14.06 8.81 -4.26
CA ALA A 115 13.92 10.26 -4.25
C ALA A 115 14.97 10.98 -5.09
N PRO A 116 16.28 10.62 -5.05
CA PRO A 116 17.29 11.31 -5.85
C PRO A 116 17.13 11.16 -7.37
N ARG A 117 16.41 10.13 -7.83
CA ARG A 117 16.29 9.77 -9.26
C ARG A 117 14.87 9.92 -9.79
N THR A 118 13.92 10.29 -8.93
CA THR A 118 12.51 10.38 -9.31
C THR A 118 12.21 11.78 -9.82
N THR A 119 11.57 11.89 -10.97
CA THR A 119 11.18 13.15 -11.63
C THR A 119 9.68 13.41 -11.55
N GLY A 120 8.88 12.42 -11.16
CA GLY A 120 7.45 12.54 -10.96
C GLY A 120 6.86 11.33 -10.25
N VAL A 121 5.75 11.54 -9.56
CA VAL A 121 5.04 10.47 -8.86
C VAL A 121 3.58 10.46 -9.27
N ARG A 122 3.02 9.27 -9.52
CA ARG A 122 1.62 9.08 -9.85
C ARG A 122 0.96 8.04 -8.95
N LEU A 123 -0.16 8.39 -8.32
CA LEU A 123 -0.89 7.47 -7.45
C LEU A 123 -2.08 6.82 -8.14
N ARG A 124 -2.27 5.53 -7.86
CA ARG A 124 -3.45 4.76 -8.30
C ARG A 124 -4.01 3.93 -7.16
N GLN A 125 -5.31 4.08 -6.91
CA GLN A 125 -6.07 3.20 -6.04
C GLN A 125 -6.41 1.91 -6.79
N ILE A 126 -6.17 0.77 -6.15
CA ILE A 126 -6.50 -0.54 -6.66
C ILE A 126 -7.65 -1.11 -5.86
N LYS A 127 -8.71 -1.51 -6.56
CA LYS A 127 -9.93 -2.06 -5.96
C LYS A 127 -9.94 -3.57 -6.09
N ARG A 128 -10.40 -4.26 -5.05
CA ARG A 128 -10.68 -5.70 -5.05
C ARG A 128 -12.18 -5.87 -4.81
N HIS A 129 -12.88 -6.50 -5.76
CA HIS A 129 -14.35 -6.61 -5.74
C HIS A 129 -15.06 -5.26 -5.54
N GLY A 130 -14.56 -4.20 -6.19
CA GLY A 130 -15.13 -2.85 -6.11
C GLY A 130 -14.75 -2.06 -4.84
N VAL A 131 -14.13 -2.70 -3.85
CA VAL A 131 -13.68 -2.05 -2.61
C VAL A 131 -12.21 -1.63 -2.73
N PRO A 132 -11.85 -0.39 -2.39
CA PRO A 132 -10.45 0.03 -2.28
C PRO A 132 -9.63 -0.91 -1.41
N HIS A 133 -8.49 -1.36 -1.92
CA HIS A 133 -7.66 -2.36 -1.25
C HIS A 133 -6.20 -1.95 -1.16
N LEU A 134 -5.58 -1.55 -2.27
CA LEU A 134 -4.16 -1.17 -2.32
C LEU A 134 -3.99 0.22 -2.92
N ILE A 135 -2.81 0.79 -2.70
CA ILE A 135 -2.34 1.98 -3.41
C ILE A 135 -1.05 1.63 -4.12
N TYR A 136 -0.99 1.97 -5.40
CA TYR A 136 0.24 1.94 -6.18
C TYR A 136 0.76 3.37 -6.32
N ALA A 137 2.04 3.58 -6.02
CA ALA A 137 2.78 4.76 -6.41
C ALA A 137 3.70 4.39 -7.58
N TYR A 138 3.55 5.08 -8.69
CA TYR A 138 4.39 4.96 -9.87
C TYR A 138 5.38 6.12 -9.87
N LEU A 139 6.68 5.82 -9.83
CA LEU A 139 7.77 6.76 -9.73
C LEU A 139 8.45 6.84 -11.11
N THR A 140 8.28 7.95 -11.80
CA THR A 140 9.00 8.22 -13.05
C THR A 140 10.44 8.54 -12.71
N GLN A 141 11.39 7.83 -13.28
CA GLN A 141 12.83 8.02 -13.05
C GLN A 141 13.43 8.96 -14.11
N GLU A 142 14.63 9.50 -13.86
CA GLU A 142 15.37 10.37 -14.80
C GLU A 142 15.56 9.75 -16.20
N ASN A 143 15.72 8.43 -16.28
CA ASN A 143 15.87 7.71 -17.55
C ASN A 143 14.53 7.45 -18.26
N GLY A 144 13.41 7.91 -17.71
CA GLY A 144 12.06 7.68 -18.24
C GLY A 144 11.41 6.36 -17.79
N ASP A 145 12.13 5.50 -17.06
CA ASP A 145 11.54 4.27 -16.51
C ASP A 145 10.48 4.60 -15.45
N GLU A 146 9.47 3.73 -15.31
CA GLU A 146 8.48 3.83 -14.25
C GLU A 146 8.66 2.69 -13.25
N VAL A 147 8.90 3.02 -11.98
CA VAL A 147 9.00 2.06 -10.89
C VAL A 147 7.74 2.08 -10.05
N ARG A 148 7.16 0.92 -9.77
CA ARG A 148 5.93 0.81 -8.99
C ARG A 148 6.21 0.36 -7.56
N VAL A 149 5.80 1.17 -6.59
CA VAL A 149 5.76 0.86 -5.16
C VAL A 149 4.31 0.56 -4.75
N CYS A 150 4.10 -0.45 -3.90
CA CYS A 150 2.76 -0.86 -3.47
C CYS A 150 2.60 -0.73 -1.95
N PHE A 151 1.46 -0.18 -1.52
CA PHE A 151 1.05 -0.04 -0.13
C PHE A 151 -0.20 -0.88 0.15
N GLY A 152 -0.30 -1.43 1.38
CA GLY A 152 -1.44 -2.24 1.80
C GLY A 152 -1.35 -3.74 1.50
N GLN A 153 -0.15 -4.30 1.33
CA GLN A 153 0.03 -5.73 1.04
C GLN A 153 0.14 -6.64 2.28
N GLY A 154 0.06 -6.06 3.48
CA GLY A 154 0.24 -6.79 4.74
C GLY A 154 -1.02 -7.56 5.15
N ASP A 155 -0.85 -8.69 5.83
CA ASP A 155 -1.98 -9.38 6.45
C ASP A 155 -2.61 -8.44 7.49
N GLY A 156 -3.91 -8.16 7.34
CA GLY A 156 -4.64 -7.22 8.19
C GLY A 156 -4.49 -5.74 7.82
N SER A 157 -3.75 -5.37 6.77
CA SER A 157 -3.69 -3.97 6.35
C SER A 157 -5.03 -3.50 5.77
N THR A 158 -5.49 -2.34 6.24
CA THR A 158 -6.69 -1.67 5.74
C THR A 158 -6.33 -0.69 4.64
N TYR A 159 -7.31 -0.31 3.80
CA TYR A 159 -7.09 0.74 2.81
C TYR A 159 -6.61 2.05 3.44
N THR A 160 -7.16 2.42 4.61
CA THR A 160 -6.72 3.61 5.36
C THR A 160 -5.25 3.52 5.77
N SER A 161 -4.80 2.35 6.24
CA SER A 161 -3.36 2.16 6.54
C SER A 161 -2.49 2.25 5.28
N ALA A 162 -3.00 1.80 4.13
CA ALA A 162 -2.30 1.92 2.85
C ALA A 162 -2.19 3.40 2.40
N VAL A 163 -3.26 4.19 2.56
CA VAL A 163 -3.25 5.66 2.33
C VAL A 163 -2.22 6.31 3.24
N SER A 164 -2.25 6.03 4.54
CA SER A 164 -1.31 6.61 5.50
C SER A 164 0.15 6.32 5.13
N ALA A 165 0.46 5.06 4.82
CA ALA A 165 1.81 4.65 4.41
C ALA A 165 2.23 5.31 3.08
N ALA A 166 1.33 5.39 2.10
CA ALA A 166 1.60 6.08 0.84
C ALA A 166 1.86 7.57 1.06
N THR A 167 1.04 8.25 1.86
CA THR A 167 1.21 9.67 2.18
C THR A 167 2.53 9.94 2.89
N GLN A 168 2.91 9.11 3.87
CA GLN A 168 4.20 9.22 4.55
C GLN A 168 5.35 9.02 3.57
N PHE A 169 5.26 8.04 2.67
CA PHE A 169 6.26 7.80 1.63
C PHE A 169 6.41 9.01 0.69
N LEU A 170 5.29 9.64 0.28
CA LEU A 170 5.29 10.79 -0.62
C LEU A 170 5.84 12.07 0.00
N ALA A 171 5.86 12.18 1.33
CA ALA A 171 6.44 13.35 2.01
C ALA A 171 7.92 13.56 1.63
N GLU A 172 8.63 12.47 1.33
CA GLU A 172 10.02 12.47 0.89
C GLU A 172 10.20 12.89 -0.58
N PHE A 173 9.10 12.99 -1.33
CA PHE A 173 9.05 13.39 -2.74
C PHE A 173 8.44 14.79 -2.91
N ALA A 174 8.45 15.62 -1.86
CA ALA A 174 7.81 16.94 -1.87
C ALA A 174 8.36 17.91 -2.95
N SER A 175 9.57 17.65 -3.47
CA SER A 175 10.21 18.45 -4.52
C SER A 175 9.79 18.07 -5.95
N VAL A 176 9.05 16.97 -6.13
CA VAL A 176 8.66 16.48 -7.46
C VAL A 176 7.15 16.57 -7.68
N PRO A 177 6.69 16.73 -8.93
CA PRO A 177 5.26 16.74 -9.22
C PRO A 177 4.58 15.42 -8.81
N ILE A 178 3.48 15.54 -8.07
CA ILE A 178 2.65 14.41 -7.65
C ILE A 178 1.30 14.47 -8.39
N ASP A 179 1.09 13.56 -9.34
CA ASP A 179 -0.21 13.27 -9.97
C ASP A 179 -0.99 12.28 -9.10
N ALA A 180 -1.74 12.82 -8.14
CA ALA A 180 -2.63 12.03 -7.30
C ALA A 180 -4.06 12.52 -7.46
N ASP A 181 -4.97 11.58 -7.73
CA ASP A 181 -6.39 11.85 -7.58
C ASP A 181 -6.67 12.23 -6.10
N PRO A 182 -7.21 13.42 -5.81
CA PRO A 182 -7.45 13.87 -4.43
C PRO A 182 -8.27 12.87 -3.60
N ARG A 183 -9.10 12.05 -4.26
CA ARG A 183 -9.90 10.98 -3.66
C ARG A 183 -9.07 9.84 -3.10
N ILE A 184 -7.82 9.68 -3.54
CA ILE A 184 -6.92 8.65 -3.04
C ILE A 184 -6.34 9.08 -1.69
N LEU A 185 -5.86 10.33 -1.62
CA LEU A 185 -5.22 10.90 -0.43
C LEU A 185 -6.23 11.31 0.64
N ASN A 186 -7.45 11.66 0.20
CA ASN A 186 -8.55 12.00 1.07
C ASN A 186 -9.82 11.25 0.60
N PRO A 187 -9.93 9.94 0.90
CA PRO A 187 -11.09 9.15 0.50
C PRO A 187 -12.40 9.68 1.08
N ASP A 188 -12.35 10.42 2.18
CA ASP A 188 -13.51 11.02 2.83
C ASP A 188 -13.93 12.38 2.24
N ALA A 189 -13.00 13.15 1.64
CA ALA A 189 -13.32 14.49 1.14
C ALA A 189 -14.30 14.50 -0.04
N THR A 190 -14.25 13.48 -0.90
CA THR A 190 -14.84 13.59 -2.25
C THR A 190 -16.11 12.79 -2.47
N GLU A 191 -16.41 11.78 -1.65
CA GLU A 191 -17.72 11.12 -1.66
C GLU A 191 -18.84 12.11 -1.33
N TYR A 192 -18.48 13.23 -0.69
CA TYR A 192 -19.42 14.17 -0.11
C TYR A 192 -19.44 15.54 -0.74
N ASP A 193 -18.54 15.89 -1.67
CA ASP A 193 -18.47 17.25 -2.23
C ASP A 193 -19.82 17.73 -2.76
N THR A 194 -20.53 16.90 -3.55
CA THR A 194 -21.87 17.25 -4.06
C THR A 194 -22.90 17.39 -2.93
N LYS A 195 -22.76 16.66 -1.83
CA LYS A 195 -23.65 16.74 -0.65
C LYS A 195 -23.30 17.96 0.21
N LEU A 196 -22.02 18.27 0.39
CA LEU A 196 -21.50 19.42 1.13
C LEU A 196 -21.83 20.72 0.42
N ALA A 197 -21.74 20.76 -0.92
CA ALA A 197 -22.08 21.93 -1.72
C ALA A 197 -23.53 22.40 -1.52
N ARG A 198 -24.45 21.51 -1.10
CA ARG A 198 -25.84 21.87 -0.76
C ARG A 198 -25.96 22.77 0.47
N PHE A 199 -24.89 22.87 1.27
CA PHE A 199 -24.84 23.70 2.48
C PHE A 199 -23.92 24.92 2.33
N ASP A 200 -23.32 25.12 1.16
CA ASP A 200 -22.52 26.32 0.92
C ASP A 200 -23.43 27.56 1.03
N GLY A 201 -23.06 28.50 1.92
CA GLY A 201 -23.86 29.69 2.21
C GLY A 201 -25.06 29.47 3.15
N VAL A 202 -25.30 28.23 3.62
CA VAL A 202 -26.35 27.93 4.60
C VAL A 202 -25.76 28.04 6.01
N TYR A 203 -26.45 28.75 6.90
CA TYR A 203 -26.08 28.78 8.31
C TYR A 203 -26.39 27.43 8.96
N VAL A 204 -25.34 26.74 9.40
CA VAL A 204 -25.45 25.49 10.16
C VAL A 204 -25.13 25.80 11.62
N ALA A 205 -26.07 25.52 12.54
CA ALA A 205 -25.82 25.67 13.97
C ALA A 205 -25.46 24.32 14.64
N ARG A 206 -26.05 23.23 14.15
CA ARG A 206 -26.00 21.92 14.78
C ARG A 206 -26.06 20.82 13.73
N ILE A 207 -25.21 19.81 13.90
CA ILE A 207 -25.23 18.56 13.14
C ILE A 207 -25.59 17.45 14.10
N ARG A 208 -26.60 16.63 13.79
CA ARG A 208 -26.96 15.45 14.60
C ARG A 208 -26.77 14.18 13.79
N VAL A 209 -25.99 13.24 14.32
CA VAL A 209 -25.84 11.89 13.76
C VAL A 209 -26.72 10.94 14.55
N ALA A 210 -27.65 10.22 13.92
CA ALA A 210 -28.58 9.33 14.61
C ALA A 210 -28.84 8.04 13.81
N LYS A 211 -29.33 7.01 14.52
CA LYS A 211 -29.75 5.76 13.91
C LYS A 211 -31.06 5.94 13.15
N PHE A 212 -31.10 5.51 11.88
CA PHE A 212 -32.30 5.51 11.06
C PHE A 212 -32.46 4.15 10.36
N ASN A 213 -33.26 3.26 10.96
CA ASN A 213 -33.37 1.85 10.55
C ASN A 213 -32.00 1.14 10.58
N THR A 214 -31.56 0.62 9.43
CA THR A 214 -30.24 0.01 9.21
C THR A 214 -29.18 1.01 8.75
N LEU A 215 -29.55 2.29 8.62
CA LEU A 215 -28.71 3.39 8.13
C LEU A 215 -28.32 4.33 9.27
N ALA A 216 -27.26 5.10 9.04
CA ALA A 216 -26.97 6.28 9.85
C ALA A 216 -27.48 7.52 9.12
N ALA A 217 -28.06 8.48 9.83
CA ALA A 217 -28.53 9.73 9.24
C ALA A 217 -27.83 10.92 9.89
N VAL A 218 -27.42 11.89 9.07
CA VAL A 218 -26.95 13.20 9.49
C VAL A 218 -28.06 14.21 9.26
N TYR A 219 -28.44 14.93 10.31
CA TYR A 219 -29.42 16.00 10.29
C TYR A 219 -28.71 17.35 10.40
N VAL A 220 -29.08 18.27 9.51
CA VAL A 220 -28.55 19.62 9.41
C VAL A 220 -29.76 20.56 9.25
N GLY A 221 -30.28 21.11 10.35
CA GLY A 221 -31.61 21.72 10.36
C GLY A 221 -32.68 20.71 9.97
N ASP A 222 -33.51 21.05 8.99
CA ASP A 222 -34.55 20.17 8.43
C ASP A 222 -34.02 19.19 7.37
N ALA A 223 -32.78 19.37 6.91
CA ALA A 223 -32.18 18.50 5.93
C ALA A 223 -31.70 17.20 6.58
N ARG A 224 -32.02 16.07 5.94
CA ARG A 224 -31.57 14.73 6.35
C ARG A 224 -30.77 14.08 5.24
N ILE A 225 -29.58 13.58 5.58
CA ILE A 225 -28.71 12.83 4.67
C ILE A 225 -28.47 11.45 5.27
N CYS A 226 -28.85 10.41 4.53
CA CYS A 226 -28.65 9.03 4.96
C CYS A 226 -27.35 8.46 4.40
N PHE A 227 -26.67 7.67 5.22
CA PHE A 227 -25.44 6.94 4.91
C PHE A 227 -25.70 5.45 5.13
N GLY A 228 -25.24 4.66 4.17
CA GLY A 228 -25.43 3.21 4.12
C GLY A 228 -26.28 2.74 2.93
N GLY A 229 -26.61 1.46 2.89
CA GLY A 229 -27.39 0.83 1.82
C GLY A 229 -27.36 -0.70 1.91
N LYS A 230 -27.81 -1.36 0.83
CA LYS A 230 -27.96 -2.84 0.75
C LYS A 230 -26.67 -3.61 1.07
N HIS A 231 -25.50 -3.00 0.91
CA HIS A 231 -24.18 -3.63 1.01
C HIS A 231 -23.29 -3.02 2.10
N SER A 232 -23.83 -2.25 3.05
CA SER A 232 -23.04 -1.64 4.13
C SER A 232 -23.59 -2.03 5.49
N THR A 233 -22.72 -2.30 6.45
CA THR A 233 -23.15 -2.47 7.85
C THR A 233 -23.55 -1.13 8.47
N TYR A 234 -24.25 -1.20 9.59
CA TYR A 234 -24.64 0.00 10.35
C TYR A 234 -23.39 0.77 10.84
N GLU A 235 -22.38 0.06 11.32
CA GLU A 235 -21.12 0.65 11.79
C GLU A 235 -20.40 1.40 10.66
N GLN A 236 -20.35 0.82 9.47
CA GLN A 236 -19.80 1.48 8.29
C GLN A 236 -20.58 2.75 7.91
N ALA A 237 -21.91 2.70 8.03
CA ALA A 237 -22.77 3.87 7.81
C ALA A 237 -22.50 4.98 8.84
N VAL A 238 -22.32 4.64 10.12
CA VAL A 238 -21.99 5.61 11.18
C VAL A 238 -20.63 6.27 10.94
N ILE A 239 -19.61 5.49 10.55
CA ILE A 239 -18.29 6.03 10.21
C ILE A 239 -18.40 7.05 9.07
N LYS A 240 -19.12 6.70 7.99
CA LYS A 240 -19.38 7.60 6.86
C LYS A 240 -20.13 8.87 7.27
N ALA A 241 -21.16 8.74 8.10
CA ALA A 241 -21.95 9.86 8.61
C ALA A 241 -21.10 10.82 9.46
N LEU A 242 -20.23 10.29 10.33
CA LEU A 242 -19.32 11.10 11.14
C LEU A 242 -18.26 11.80 10.29
N ALA A 243 -17.67 11.10 9.32
CA ALA A 243 -16.73 11.71 8.37
C ALA A 243 -17.37 12.89 7.63
N PHE A 244 -18.61 12.74 7.14
CA PHE A 244 -19.37 13.83 6.55
C PHE A 244 -19.61 14.99 7.52
N ALA A 245 -20.02 14.70 8.76
CA ALA A 245 -20.28 15.72 9.77
C ALA A 245 -19.03 16.54 10.10
N HIS A 246 -17.86 15.89 10.20
CA HIS A 246 -16.58 16.56 10.42
C HIS A 246 -16.16 17.41 9.22
N ALA A 247 -16.32 16.91 7.99
CA ALA A 247 -16.05 17.70 6.79
C ALA A 247 -16.93 18.96 6.72
N LEU A 248 -18.21 18.84 7.10
CA LEU A 248 -19.13 19.98 7.17
C LEU A 248 -18.72 20.96 8.27
N GLN A 249 -18.30 20.48 9.44
CA GLN A 249 -17.80 21.32 10.54
C GLN A 249 -16.54 22.11 10.13
N GLN A 250 -15.65 21.53 9.32
CA GLN A 250 -14.47 22.24 8.80
C GLN A 250 -14.86 23.42 7.90
N LYS A 251 -15.91 23.27 7.07
CA LYS A 251 -16.43 24.36 6.23
C LYS A 251 -17.20 25.42 7.02
N HIS A 252 -17.78 25.05 8.17
CA HIS A 252 -18.59 25.93 9.01
C HIS A 252 -18.05 25.95 10.45
N PRO A 253 -17.00 26.74 10.72
CA PRO A 253 -16.43 26.86 12.06
C PRO A 253 -17.49 27.33 13.06
N GLY A 254 -17.61 26.64 14.20
CA GLY A 254 -18.61 26.95 15.24
C GLY A 254 -19.82 26.01 15.26
N VAL A 255 -19.94 25.10 14.30
CA VAL A 255 -20.97 24.04 14.33
C VAL A 255 -20.68 23.01 15.43
N THR A 256 -21.72 22.69 16.21
CA THR A 256 -21.65 21.60 17.20
C THR A 256 -22.15 20.29 16.59
N ILE A 257 -21.36 19.21 16.71
CA ILE A 257 -21.76 17.85 16.32
C ILE A 257 -22.33 17.12 17.55
N ILE A 258 -23.54 16.57 17.41
CA ILE A 258 -24.19 15.71 18.41
C ILE A 258 -24.25 14.29 17.86
N ASN A 259 -23.52 13.37 18.50
CA ASN A 259 -23.53 11.96 18.13
C ASN A 259 -24.55 11.19 18.98
N ASP A 260 -25.75 11.01 18.42
CA ASP A 260 -26.84 10.18 18.96
C ASP A 260 -26.94 8.84 18.19
N ALA A 261 -25.87 8.35 17.57
CA ALA A 261 -25.91 7.11 16.79
C ALA A 261 -26.31 5.86 17.60
N THR A 262 -26.32 5.93 18.93
CA THR A 262 -26.82 4.86 19.80
C THR A 262 -28.32 4.98 20.12
N LYS A 263 -28.94 6.14 19.86
CA LYS A 263 -30.36 6.38 20.11
C LYS A 263 -31.15 6.27 18.81
N SER A 264 -32.26 5.54 18.87
CA SER A 264 -33.24 5.49 17.77
C SER A 264 -33.82 6.88 17.53
N ALA A 265 -33.84 7.35 16.28
CA ALA A 265 -34.44 8.64 15.90
C ALA A 265 -35.99 8.64 15.97
N THR A 266 -36.62 7.59 16.50
CA THR A 266 -38.10 7.46 16.58
C THR A 266 -38.77 8.33 17.64
N GLY A 267 -38.03 9.18 18.36
CA GLY A 267 -38.59 10.25 19.19
C GLY A 267 -38.67 11.55 18.39
N GLY A 268 -39.88 12.09 18.23
CA GLY A 268 -40.20 13.23 17.35
C GLY A 268 -39.32 14.47 17.53
N CYS A 269 -39.36 15.34 16.50
CA CYS A 269 -38.76 16.67 16.54
C CYS A 269 -39.11 17.39 17.86
N PRO A 270 -38.13 17.96 18.57
CA PRO A 270 -38.40 19.19 19.31
C PRO A 270 -38.64 20.34 18.34
#